data_AF-A0A9D6EKT4-F1
#
_entry.id   AF-A0A9D6EKT4-F1
#
_cell.length_a   1.000
_cell.length_b   1.000
_cell.length_c   1.000
_cell.angle_alpha   90.00
_cell.angle_beta   90.00
_cell.angle_gamma   90.00
#
_symmetry.space_group_name_H-M   'P 1'
#
loop_
_entity.id
_entity.type
_entity.pdbx_description
1 polymer ?
#
loop_
_entity_poly.entity_id
_entity_poly.type
_entity_poly.pdbx_seq_one_letter_code
_entity_poly.pdbx_strand_id
1 'polypeptide(L)' 'AADGKEFARGLTNYDAAELRKIRGAKTSALEGLLGYKSFDEVIHRDNLVLL' A
#
# COMPACT_ATOMS: atom_id res chain seq x y z
N ALA A 1 -11.97 13.50 -12.97
CA ALA A 1 -11.21 13.46 -11.70
C ALA A 1 -11.86 12.42 -10.80
N ALA A 2 -11.10 11.76 -9.92
CA ALA A 2 -11.71 10.96 -8.85
C ALA A 2 -12.51 11.91 -7.93
N ASP A 3 -13.68 11.48 -7.47
CA ASP A 3 -14.61 12.26 -6.64
C ASP A 3 -14.16 12.41 -5.18
N GLY A 4 -13.04 11.77 -4.81
CA GLY A 4 -12.48 11.81 -3.46
C GLY A 4 -13.31 11.06 -2.42
N LYS A 5 -14.33 10.31 -2.85
CA LYS A 5 -15.17 9.51 -1.95
C LYS A 5 -14.37 8.31 -1.44
N GLU A 6 -14.37 8.12 -0.12
CA GLU A 6 -13.82 6.91 0.50
C GLU A 6 -14.63 5.70 0.02
N PHE A 7 -13.97 4.70 -0.56
CA PHE A 7 -14.61 3.48 -1.07
C PHE A 7 -14.24 2.23 -0.27
N ALA A 8 -13.17 2.30 0.53
CA ALA A 8 -12.69 1.20 1.35
C ALA A 8 -11.78 1.69 2.48
N ARG A 9 -11.65 0.87 3.52
CA ARG A 9 -10.75 1.09 4.66
C ARG A 9 -10.09 -0.21 5.08
N GLY A 10 -8.84 -0.18 5.55
CA GLY A 10 -8.13 -1.39 5.93
C GLY A 10 -6.83 -1.15 6.71
N LEU A 11 -6.25 -2.25 7.19
CA LEU A 11 -4.94 -2.23 7.89
C LEU A 11 -3.80 -2.26 6.86
N THR A 12 -2.85 -1.35 7.01
CA THR A 12 -1.70 -1.26 6.11
C THR A 12 -0.47 -1.96 6.66
N ASN A 13 0.30 -2.57 5.76
CA ASN A 13 1.56 -3.26 6.05
C ASN A 13 2.79 -2.33 6.05
N TYR A 14 2.64 -1.09 5.59
CA TYR A 14 3.72 -0.11 5.44
C TYR A 14 3.32 1.22 6.04
N ASP A 15 4.30 1.95 6.57
CA ASP A 15 4.02 3.26 7.14
C ASP A 15 3.80 4.34 6.06
N ALA A 16 3.31 5.52 6.48
CA ALA A 16 3.01 6.60 5.56
C ALA A 16 4.22 7.12 4.78
N ALA A 17 5.44 7.05 5.34
CA ALA A 17 6.66 7.49 4.68
C ALA A 17 7.13 6.49 3.61
N GLU A 18 7.04 5.20 3.91
CA GLU A 18 7.34 4.11 2.97
C GLU A 18 6.36 4.12 1.81
N LEU A 19 5.06 4.26 2.11
CA LEU A 19 4.01 4.35 1.09
C LEU A 19 4.21 5.51 0.11
N ARG A 20 4.82 6.62 0.56
CA ARG A 20 5.18 7.72 -0.34
C ARG A 20 6.33 7.34 -1.28
N LYS A 21 7.29 6.54 -0.83
CA LYS A 21 8.44 6.09 -1.64
C LYS A 21 8.05 5.05 -2.68
N ILE A 22 7.17 4.10 -2.33
CA ILE A 22 6.81 2.96 -3.18
C ILE A 22 5.56 3.20 -4.04
N ARG A 23 4.93 4.38 -3.93
CA ARG A 23 3.73 4.72 -4.69
C ARG A 23 3.99 4.60 -6.20
N GLY A 24 3.24 3.74 -6.87
CA GLY A 24 3.38 3.49 -8.31
C GLY A 24 4.54 2.56 -8.69
N ALA A 25 5.32 2.08 -7.72
CA ALA A 25 6.35 1.08 -7.97
C ALA A 25 5.74 -0.32 -8.12
N LYS A 26 6.43 -1.19 -8.87
CA LYS A 26 6.11 -2.62 -8.90
C LYS A 26 6.59 -3.28 -7.60
N THR A 27 5.88 -4.29 -7.12
CA THR A 27 6.25 -5.07 -5.93
C THR A 27 7.71 -5.57 -5.97
N SER A 28 8.21 -5.93 -7.15
CA SER A 28 9.60 -6.36 -7.33
C SER A 28 10.65 -5.27 -7.07
N ALA A 29 10.26 -3.99 -7.05
CA ALA A 29 11.15 -2.87 -6.77
C ALA A 29 11.16 -2.45 -5.28
N LEU A 30 10.28 -3.00 -4.44
CA LEU A 30 10.13 -2.58 -3.05
C LEU A 30 11.40 -2.81 -2.24
N GLU A 31 12.04 -3.97 -2.38
CA GLU A 31 13.27 -4.29 -1.65
C GLU A 31 14.40 -3.30 -1.98
N GLY A 32 14.50 -2.85 -3.24
CA GLY A 32 15.48 -1.83 -3.63
C GLY A 32 15.15 -0.42 -3.12
N LEU A 33 13.86 -0.07 -2.96
CA LEU A 33 13.41 1.24 -2.50
C LEU A 33 13.39 1.39 -0.97
N LEU A 34 13.11 0.30 -0.25
CA LEU A 34 12.97 0.29 1.20
C LEU A 34 14.14 -0.39 1.92
N GLY A 35 14.93 -1.20 1.21
CA GLY A 35 15.98 -2.04 1.81
C GLY A 35 15.46 -3.35 2.40
N TYR A 36 14.16 -3.61 2.29
CA TYR A 36 13.51 -4.83 2.75
C TYR A 36 12.18 -5.06 2.00
N LYS A 37 11.67 -6.29 2.04
CA LYS A 37 10.32 -6.63 1.57
C LYS A 37 9.68 -7.68 2.47
N SER A 38 8.88 -7.23 3.44
CA SER A 38 8.16 -8.13 4.36
C SER A 38 6.80 -8.58 3.83
N PHE A 39 6.18 -7.78 2.94
CA PHE A 39 4.87 -8.05 2.37
C PHE A 39 4.88 -7.69 0.88
N ASP A 40 3.96 -8.28 0.10
CA ASP A 40 3.82 -7.93 -1.32
C ASP A 40 2.74 -6.86 -1.54
N GLU A 41 1.82 -6.72 -0.58
CA GLU A 41 0.67 -5.82 -0.62
C GLU A 41 0.74 -4.70 0.41
N VAL A 42 0.22 -3.52 0.03
CA VAL A 42 0.07 -2.36 0.93
C VAL A 42 -1.05 -2.57 1.96
N ILE A 43 -2.17 -3.13 1.52
CA ILE A 43 -3.28 -3.60 2.35
C ILE A 43 -3.65 -4.97 1.81
N HIS A 44 -3.61 -6.00 2.66
CA HIS A 44 -4.05 -7.33 2.28
C HIS A 44 -5.58 -7.35 2.10
N ARG A 45 -6.10 -8.14 1.15
CA ARG A 45 -7.55 -8.22 0.86
C ARG A 45 -8.41 -8.58 2.07
N ASP A 46 -7.89 -9.43 2.96
CA ASP A 46 -8.61 -9.88 4.14
C ASP A 46 -8.63 -8.81 5.24
N ASN A 47 -7.74 -7.82 5.15
CA ASN A 47 -7.65 -6.68 6.04
C ASN A 47 -8.30 -5.41 5.44
N LEU A 48 -9.09 -5.55 4.37
CA LEU A 48 -9.78 -4.47 3.67
C LEU A 48 -11.30 -4.65 3.77
N VAL A 49 -12.01 -3.57 4.05
CA VAL A 49 -13.48 -3.52 4.10
C VAL A 49 -13.98 -2.45 3.12
N LEU A 50 -15.02 -2.77 2.34
CA LEU A 50 -15.69 -1.84 1.43
C LEU A 50 -16.79 -1.05 2.16
N LEU A 51 -17.06 0.17 1.70
CA LEU A 51 -18.05 1.10 2.30
C LEU A 51 -19.31 1.28 1.44
#